data_AF-A0A7S0UDF0-F1
#
_entry.id   AF-A0A7S0UDF0-F1
#
_cell.length_a   1.000
_cell.length_b   1.000
_cell.length_c   1.000
_cell.angle_alpha   90.00
_cell.angle_beta   90.00
_cell.angle_gamma   90.00
#
_symmetry.space_group_name_H-M   'P 1'
#
loop_
_entity.id
_entity.type
_entity.pdbx_description
1 polymer ?
#
loop_
_entity_poly.entity_id
_entity_poly.type
_entity_poly.pdbx_seq_one_letter_code
_entity_poly.pdbx_strand_id
1 'polypeptide(L)'
;HAVNKLILMGDEYDTVSLRITGGVSSLPRGIERWASLVSLDISNNHLTELPLMSLCSLPRLKYMDCSGNRQLIEPPSEVSQLGGEAVVSYLRQQQSLGKENRRVQLFACGQVEAGKTSVLRALASP
;
A
#
# COMPACT_ATOMS: atom_id res chain seq x y z
N HIS A 1 19.48 16.77 -5.10
CA HIS A 1 19.87 16.97 -3.70
C HIS A 1 18.63 17.18 -2.82
N ALA A 2 17.73 16.19 -2.76
CA ALA A 2 16.66 16.17 -1.76
C ALA A 2 17.09 15.17 -0.70
N VAL A 3 17.73 15.67 0.36
CA VAL A 3 17.93 14.87 1.56
C VAL A 3 16.56 14.75 2.19
N ASN A 4 15.86 13.66 1.89
CA ASN A 4 14.60 13.29 2.50
C ASN A 4 14.79 13.40 4.01
N LYS A 5 14.01 14.27 4.65
CA LYS A 5 14.11 14.57 6.07
C LYS A 5 13.66 13.31 6.83
N LEU A 6 14.60 12.40 7.07
CA LEU A 6 14.43 11.19 7.86
C LEU A 6 14.29 11.62 9.33
N ILE A 7 13.10 12.04 9.75
CA ILE A 7 12.86 12.32 11.16
C ILE A 7 12.63 10.97 11.84
N LEU A 8 13.73 10.38 12.32
CA LEU A 8 13.68 9.27 13.28
C LEU A 8 13.25 9.86 14.62
N MET A 9 11.95 9.86 14.89
CA MET A 9 11.47 10.13 16.25
C MET A 9 11.55 8.80 17.00
N GLY A 10 12.65 8.61 17.73
CA GLY A 10 12.80 7.52 18.69
C GLY A 10 12.44 8.03 20.07
N ASP A 11 11.19 7.85 20.49
CA ASP A 11 10.82 7.94 21.91
C ASP A 11 11.30 6.68 22.65
N GLU A 12 11.40 6.77 23.99
CA GLU A 12 11.94 5.79 24.96
C GLU A 12 11.37 4.35 24.92
N TYR A 13 10.57 4.00 23.89
CA TYR A 13 9.85 2.74 23.74
C TYR A 13 10.08 2.05 22.40
N ASP A 14 11.32 1.74 21.97
CA ASP A 14 11.63 0.80 20.85
C ASP A 14 10.82 1.03 19.54
N THR A 15 10.25 2.22 19.35
CA THR A 15 9.24 2.50 18.32
C THR A 15 9.91 3.37 17.27
N VAL A 16 10.32 2.74 16.16
CA VAL A 16 10.89 3.47 15.03
C VAL A 16 9.74 3.98 14.18
N SER A 17 9.51 5.29 14.24
CA SER A 17 8.57 6.00 13.37
C SER A 17 9.33 6.73 12.28
N LEU A 18 8.87 6.63 11.04
CA LEU A 18 9.45 7.33 9.89
C LEU A 18 8.39 8.15 9.17
N ARG A 19 8.74 9.41 8.88
CA ARG A 19 7.95 10.27 8.00
C ARG A 19 8.75 10.59 6.74
N ILE A 20 8.13 10.44 5.56
CA ILE A 20 8.70 10.82 4.27
C ILE A 20 7.82 11.91 3.66
N THR A 21 8.40 13.06 3.37
CA THR A 21 7.71 14.23 2.80
C THR A 21 8.56 14.86 1.71
N GLY A 22 7.94 15.72 0.90
CA GLY A 22 8.64 16.52 -0.11
C GLY A 22 8.16 16.27 -1.54
N GLY A 23 6.93 15.78 -1.71
CA GLY A 23 6.37 15.54 -3.04
C GLY A 23 7.00 14.32 -3.70
N VAL A 24 7.32 13.29 -2.91
CA VAL A 24 7.98 12.08 -3.40
C VAL A 24 7.03 11.29 -4.30
N SER A 25 7.53 10.78 -5.43
CA SER A 25 6.76 9.98 -6.38
C SER A 25 6.96 8.46 -6.25
N SER A 26 7.99 8.02 -5.51
CA SER A 26 8.25 6.61 -5.24
C SER A 26 8.97 6.42 -3.90
N LEU A 27 8.69 5.30 -3.22
CA LEU A 27 9.43 4.92 -2.01
C LEU A 27 10.84 4.39 -2.35
N PRO A 28 11.82 4.54 -1.44
CA PRO A 28 13.17 4.05 -1.67
C PRO A 28 13.19 2.53 -1.84
N ARG A 29 14.07 2.05 -2.73
CA ARG A 29 14.39 0.63 -2.82
C ARG A 29 15.01 0.17 -1.49
N GLY A 30 14.69 -1.04 -1.04
CA GLY A 30 15.23 -1.57 0.21
C GLY A 30 14.36 -1.30 1.44
N ILE A 31 13.12 -0.84 1.27
CA ILE A 31 12.19 -0.57 2.38
C ILE A 31 11.97 -1.81 3.26
N GLU A 32 12.09 -3.02 2.70
CA GLU A 32 12.02 -4.30 3.41
C GLU A 32 13.09 -4.46 4.50
N ARG A 33 14.16 -3.66 4.48
CA ARG A 33 15.24 -3.69 5.48
C ARG A 33 14.86 -2.94 6.75
N TRP A 34 13.77 -2.18 6.75
CA TRP A 34 13.29 -1.42 7.91
C TRP A 34 12.55 -2.32 8.92
N ALA A 35 13.18 -3.42 9.33
CA ALA A 35 12.57 -4.46 10.16
C ALA A 35 12.07 -3.96 11.53
N SER A 36 12.66 -2.88 12.05
CA SER A 36 12.26 -2.25 13.31
C SER A 36 11.17 -1.18 13.15
N LEU A 37 10.74 -0.86 11.93
CA LEU A 37 9.76 0.20 11.68
C LEU A 37 8.39 -0.20 12.21
N VAL A 38 7.82 0.68 13.03
CA VAL A 38 6.50 0.51 13.64
C VAL A 38 5.46 1.43 12.99
N SER A 39 5.86 2.65 12.63
CA SER A 39 4.98 3.64 12.03
C SER A 39 5.61 4.26 10.78
N LEU A 40 4.84 4.36 9.70
CA LEU A 40 5.25 4.97 8.44
C LEU A 40 4.24 6.02 7.99
N ASP A 41 4.64 7.29 7.96
CA ASP A 41 3.85 8.38 7.40
C ASP A 41 4.45 8.82 6.06
N ILE A 42 3.72 8.55 4.98
CA ILE A 42 4.03 8.95 3.61
C ILE A 42 2.89 9.79 3.03
N SER A 43 2.08 10.39 3.91
CA SER A 43 0.93 11.21 3.54
C SER A 43 1.35 12.45 2.75
N ASN A 44 0.44 12.95 1.92
CA ASN A 44 0.59 14.20 1.17
C ASN A 44 1.84 14.22 0.27
N ASN A 45 2.08 13.13 -0.45
CA ASN A 45 3.10 13.03 -1.49
C ASN A 45 2.46 12.85 -2.88
N HIS A 46 3.28 12.50 -3.87
CA HIS A 46 2.86 12.27 -5.26
C HIS A 46 3.04 10.80 -5.65
N LEU A 47 2.85 9.88 -4.68
CA LEU A 47 3.01 8.46 -4.91
C LEU A 47 1.90 7.97 -5.85
N THR A 48 2.30 7.27 -6.89
CA THR A 48 1.39 6.58 -7.83
C THR A 48 1.24 5.10 -7.47
N GLU A 49 2.28 4.53 -6.87
CA GLU A 49 2.35 3.13 -6.46
C GLU A 49 3.08 2.96 -5.12
N LEU A 50 2.78 1.86 -4.44
CA LEU A 50 3.49 1.42 -3.24
C LEU A 50 4.10 0.02 -3.48
N PRO A 51 5.29 -0.26 -2.95
CA PRO A 51 5.87 -1.59 -2.96
C PRO A 51 5.15 -2.48 -1.93
N LEU A 52 3.91 -2.87 -2.22
CA LEU A 52 3.00 -3.57 -1.30
C LEU A 52 3.66 -4.81 -0.68
N MET A 53 4.39 -5.60 -1.48
CA MET A 53 5.10 -6.80 -1.03
C MET A 53 6.17 -6.49 0.03
N SER A 54 6.93 -5.42 -0.15
CA SER A 54 7.98 -5.02 0.80
C SER A 54 7.40 -4.37 2.05
N LEU A 55 6.30 -3.62 1.94
CA LEU A 55 5.61 -3.03 3.10
C LEU A 55 4.91 -4.09 3.93
N CYS A 56 4.30 -5.07 3.28
CA CYS A 56 3.65 -6.21 3.93
C CYS A 56 4.66 -7.11 4.66
N SER A 57 5.93 -7.17 4.24
CA SER A 57 6.94 -8.03 4.88
C SER A 57 7.53 -7.41 6.15
N LEU A 58 7.27 -6.14 6.45
CA LEU A 58 7.78 -5.46 7.64
C LEU A 58 7.15 -6.05 8.91
N PRO A 59 7.90 -6.74 9.78
CA PRO A 59 7.32 -7.54 10.85
C PRO A 59 6.71 -6.71 11.98
N ARG A 60 7.19 -5.46 12.17
CA ARG A 60 6.77 -4.60 13.29
C ARG A 60 5.88 -3.43 12.85
N LEU A 61 5.61 -3.28 11.55
CA LEU A 61 4.78 -2.18 11.04
C LEU A 61 3.34 -2.36 11.52
N LYS A 62 2.86 -1.37 12.29
CA LYS A 62 1.50 -1.33 12.86
C LYS A 62 0.69 -0.16 12.33
N TYR A 63 1.35 0.96 12.03
CA TYR A 63 0.67 2.17 11.57
C TYR A 63 1.24 2.62 10.22
N MET A 64 0.37 2.90 9.25
CA MET A 64 0.77 3.46 7.98
C MET A 64 -0.22 4.50 7.47
N ASP A 65 0.25 5.71 7.19
CA ASP A 65 -0.57 6.75 6.57
C ASP A 65 -0.05 7.05 5.15
N CYS A 66 -0.90 6.80 4.15
CA CYS A 66 -0.66 7.13 2.75
C CYS A 66 -1.73 8.07 2.17
N SER A 67 -2.50 8.74 3.03
CA SER A 67 -3.51 9.72 2.64
C SER A 67 -2.91 10.89 1.85
N GLY A 68 -3.72 11.60 1.07
CA GLY A 68 -3.25 12.76 0.31
C GLY A 68 -2.35 12.44 -0.89
N ASN A 69 -2.08 11.16 -1.21
CA ASN A 69 -1.46 10.73 -2.45
C ASN A 69 -2.52 10.56 -3.55
N ARG A 70 -2.87 11.66 -4.23
CA ARG A 70 -4.03 11.70 -5.16
C ARG A 70 -3.94 10.77 -6.37
N GLN A 71 -2.73 10.34 -6.75
CA GLN A 71 -2.50 9.46 -7.89
C GLN A 71 -2.27 8.01 -7.48
N LEU A 72 -2.36 7.70 -6.18
CA LEU A 72 -2.14 6.37 -5.66
C LEU A 72 -3.29 5.45 -6.06
N ILE A 73 -2.96 4.37 -6.75
CA ILE A 73 -3.95 3.40 -7.25
C ILE A 73 -4.28 2.36 -6.16
N GLU A 74 -3.28 1.96 -5.38
CA GLU A 74 -3.38 0.92 -4.34
C GLU A 74 -2.62 1.35 -3.07
N PRO A 75 -3.23 1.29 -1.88
CA PRO A 75 -4.58 0.80 -1.59
C PRO A 75 -5.68 1.77 -2.05
N PRO A 76 -6.94 1.32 -2.17
CA PRO A 76 -8.08 2.16 -2.57
C PRO A 76 -8.17 3.43 -1.73
N SER A 77 -8.75 4.49 -2.31
CA SER A 77 -8.78 5.81 -1.68
C SER A 77 -9.45 5.81 -0.30
N GLU A 78 -10.46 4.97 -0.12
CA GLU A 78 -11.21 4.76 1.12
C GLU A 78 -10.30 4.18 2.21
N VAL A 79 -9.45 3.21 1.86
CA VAL A 79 -8.47 2.62 2.78
C VAL A 79 -7.33 3.61 3.06
N SER A 80 -6.84 4.28 2.01
CA SER A 80 -5.79 5.30 2.11
C SER A 80 -6.18 6.46 3.02
N GLN A 81 -7.45 6.87 3.01
CA GLN A 81 -7.96 7.96 3.84
C GLN A 81 -8.13 7.57 5.32
N LEU A 82 -8.42 6.30 5.61
CA LEU A 82 -8.49 5.81 7.00
C LEU A 82 -7.11 5.81 7.66
N GLY A 83 -6.05 5.54 6.89
CA GLY A 83 -4.69 5.48 7.41
C GLY A 83 -4.50 4.41 8.48
N GLY A 84 -3.38 4.52 9.20
CA GLY A 84 -3.04 3.70 10.35
C GLY A 84 -3.11 2.19 10.14
N GLU A 85 -3.81 1.51 11.03
CA GLU A 85 -3.94 0.05 11.04
C GLU A 85 -4.80 -0.48 9.89
N ALA A 86 -5.71 0.32 9.34
CA ALA A 86 -6.58 -0.09 8.24
C ALA A 86 -5.76 -0.35 6.97
N VAL A 87 -4.82 0.55 6.66
CA VAL A 87 -3.88 0.40 5.55
C VAL A 87 -3.00 -0.84 5.76
N VAL A 88 -2.43 -1.02 6.96
CA VAL A 88 -1.60 -2.19 7.27
C VAL A 88 -2.40 -3.49 7.13
N SER A 89 -3.64 -3.52 7.61
CA SER A 89 -4.53 -4.68 7.52
C SER A 89 -4.84 -5.04 6.07
N TYR A 90 -5.10 -4.04 5.21
CA TYR A 90 -5.28 -4.24 3.78
C TYR A 90 -4.05 -4.88 3.12
N LEU A 91 -2.85 -4.37 3.42
CA LEU A 91 -1.59 -4.93 2.89
C LEU A 91 -1.42 -6.40 3.27
N ARG A 92 -1.74 -6.76 4.53
CA ARG A 92 -1.65 -8.14 5.04
C ARG A 92 -2.68 -9.06 4.39
N GLN A 93 -3.90 -8.57 4.14
CA GLN A 93 -4.95 -9.35 3.50
C GLN A 93 -4.65 -9.63 2.02
N GLN A 94 -4.09 -8.67 1.29
CA GLN A 94 -3.65 -8.88 -0.10
C GLN A 94 -2.59 -10.00 -0.21
N GLN A 95 -1.76 -10.20 0.82
CA GLN A 95 -0.80 -11.29 0.86
C GLN A 95 -1.45 -12.68 0.94
N SER A 96 -2.57 -12.82 1.67
CA SER A 96 -3.27 -14.11 1.77
C SER A 96 -3.99 -14.44 0.46
N LEU A 97 -4.61 -13.45 -0.16
CA LEU A 97 -5.27 -13.61 -1.47
C LEU A 97 -4.26 -13.90 -2.59
N GLY A 98 -3.09 -13.24 -2.58
CA GLY A 98 -2.02 -13.48 -3.55
C GLY A 98 -1.31 -14.84 -3.41
N LYS A 99 -1.41 -15.50 -2.24
CA LYS A 99 -0.90 -16.87 -2.02
C LYS A 99 -1.88 -17.94 -2.49
N GLU A 100 -3.20 -17.71 -2.37
CA GLU A 100 -4.20 -18.67 -2.81
C GLU A 100 -4.66 -18.49 -4.26
N ASN A 101 -4.37 -17.36 -4.91
CA ASN A 101 -4.95 -17.04 -6.22
C ASN A 101 -3.94 -16.76 -7.35
N ARG A 102 -3.05 -17.72 -7.62
CA ARG A 102 -2.26 -17.78 -8.88
C ARG A 102 -3.08 -18.18 -10.12
N ARG A 103 -4.41 -18.35 -10.00
CA ARG A 103 -5.31 -18.63 -11.11
C ARG A 103 -6.57 -17.78 -11.01
N VAL A 104 -6.47 -16.58 -11.57
CA VAL A 104 -7.61 -15.76 -12.01
C VAL A 104 -8.41 -15.08 -10.87
N GLN A 105 -7.91 -13.93 -10.43
CA GLN A 105 -8.80 -12.86 -9.94
C GLN A 105 -8.71 -11.70 -10.93
N LEU A 106 -9.57 -11.72 -11.95
CA LEU A 106 -9.97 -10.50 -12.63
C LEU A 106 -10.60 -9.61 -11.56
N PHE A 107 -9.92 -8.53 -11.18
CA PHE A 107 -10.49 -7.47 -10.36
C PHE A 107 -11.62 -6.81 -11.17
N ALA A 108 -12.83 -7.30 -10.99
CA ALA A 108 -14.04 -6.65 -11.48
C ALA A 108 -14.44 -5.52 -10.52
N CYS A 109 -13.58 -4.51 -10.37
CA CYS A 109 -14.02 -3.21 -9.86
C CYS A 109 -14.17 -2.26 -11.06
N GLY A 110 -15.40 -1.85 -11.32
CA GLY A 110 -15.76 -0.95 -12.40
C GLY A 110 -17.22 -1.14 -12.79
N GLN A 111 -18.12 -0.43 -12.10
CA GLN A 111 -19.40 0.05 -12.64
C GLN A 111 -19.06 1.39 -13.35
N VAL A 112 -19.49 1.71 -14.56
CA VAL A 112 -20.70 1.35 -15.31
C VAL A 112 -20.38 1.29 -16.83
N GLU A 113 -21.14 0.46 -17.54
CA GLU A 113 -21.33 0.37 -19.01
C GLU A 113 -20.31 -0.41 -19.88
N ALA A 114 -20.83 -1.53 -20.42
CA ALA A 114 -20.35 -2.39 -21.50
C ALA A 114 -19.00 -3.12 -21.32
N GLY A 115 -19.08 -4.46 -21.15
CA GLY A 115 -18.01 -5.37 -21.58
C GLY A 115 -17.66 -6.54 -20.66
N LYS A 116 -18.03 -6.51 -19.37
CA LYS A 116 -17.61 -7.57 -18.41
C LYS A 116 -18.45 -8.85 -18.50
N THR A 117 -19.75 -8.74 -18.80
CA THR A 117 -20.66 -9.89 -18.93
C THR A 117 -20.37 -10.75 -20.17
N SER A 118 -19.85 -10.15 -21.25
CA SER A 118 -19.50 -10.89 -22.48
C SER A 118 -18.26 -11.76 -22.30
N VAL A 119 -17.28 -11.32 -21.51
CA VAL A 119 -16.06 -12.11 -21.21
C VAL A 119 -16.38 -13.28 -20.29
N LEU A 120 -17.26 -13.10 -19.29
CA LEU A 120 -17.71 -14.19 -18.42
C LEU A 120 -18.48 -15.27 -19.20
N ARG A 121 -19.29 -14.89 -20.20
CA ARG A 121 -20.04 -15.85 -21.02
C ARG A 121 -19.14 -16.62 -22.00
N ALA A 122 -18.11 -15.96 -22.54
CA ALA A 122 -17.13 -16.58 -23.43
C ALA A 122 -16.26 -17.63 -22.72
N LEU A 123 -15.97 -17.45 -21.43
CA LEU A 123 -15.19 -18.40 -20.62
C LEU A 123 -16.03 -19.54 -20.03
N ALA A 124 -17.35 -19.38 -19.95
CA ALA A 124 -18.26 -20.33 -19.31
C ALA A 124 -19.00 -21.26 -20.29
N SER A 125 -18.63 -21.25 -21.58
CA SER A 125 -19.18 -22.20 -22.55
C SER A 125 -18.21 -23.38 -22.69
N PRO A 126 -18.67 -24.65 -22.57
CA PRO A 126 -17.81 -25.83 -22.67
C PRO A 126 -17.18 -26.01 -24.07
#